data_AF-A0A2D6X0J0-F1
#
_entry.id   AF-A0A2D6X0J0-F1
#
_cell.length_a   1.000
_cell.length_b   1.000
_cell.length_c   1.000
_cell.angle_alpha   90.00
_cell.angle_beta   90.00
_cell.angle_gamma   90.00
#
_symmetry.space_group_name_H-M   'P 1'
#
loop_
_entity.id
_entity.type
_entity.pdbx_description
1 polymer ?
#
loop_
_entity_poly.entity_id
_entity_poly.type
_entity_poly.pdbx_seq_one_letter_code
_entity_poly.pdbx_strand_id
1 'polypeptide(L)'
;MGISDKIRWRRHVNEMRFIHNEKDLIEEINVEAATAFHEHFLNFAGRHNLNIKELNKKNRDHLDNLYNADPSKILPPNFSDLSGSQCEALIPYQPPSENPPPSEYEMTQDDIEVHESFRKLFKKLAMRLHPDKINHAVTIEQGMENIKLFKEASEALDNKKYFILLDLAEKLKITQSRNYKQQTRWMKKEVKRLEGDVRQHKSSYNYIFSECDNDQQKDNLMKSFILQLFKIQIP
;
A
#
# COMPACT_ATOMS: atom_id res chain seq x y z
N MET A 1 -32.84 -12.84 -5.05
CA MET A 1 -32.01 -11.84 -4.34
C MET A 1 -32.61 -10.47 -4.60
N GLY A 2 -32.82 -9.65 -3.57
CA GLY A 2 -33.48 -8.36 -3.75
C GLY A 2 -32.56 -7.34 -4.43
N ILE A 3 -33.16 -6.37 -5.12
CA ILE A 3 -32.45 -5.24 -5.75
C ILE A 3 -31.53 -4.52 -4.72
N SER A 4 -31.99 -4.42 -3.46
CA SER A 4 -31.25 -3.84 -2.33
C SER A 4 -29.92 -4.54 -2.02
N ASP A 5 -29.84 -5.88 -2.09
CA ASP A 5 -28.60 -6.61 -1.79
C ASP A 5 -27.55 -6.36 -2.88
N LYS A 6 -27.97 -6.30 -4.14
CA LYS A 6 -27.10 -6.01 -5.28
C LYS A 6 -26.55 -4.58 -5.24
N ILE A 7 -27.39 -3.62 -4.85
CA ILE A 7 -26.97 -2.22 -4.69
C ILE A 7 -25.94 -2.10 -3.56
N ARG A 8 -26.19 -2.71 -2.39
CA ARG A 8 -25.24 -2.72 -1.27
C ARG A 8 -23.91 -3.36 -1.63
N TRP A 9 -23.94 -4.49 -2.33
CA TRP A 9 -22.72 -5.14 -2.81
C TRP A 9 -21.92 -4.23 -3.75
N ARG A 10 -22.56 -3.60 -4.72
CA ARG A 10 -21.91 -2.66 -5.65
C ARG A 10 -21.28 -1.46 -4.92
N ARG A 11 -21.95 -0.95 -3.88
CA ARG A 11 -21.39 0.12 -3.03
C ARG A 11 -20.07 -0.32 -2.41
N HIS A 12 -20.00 -1.52 -1.84
CA HIS A 12 -18.78 -2.04 -1.21
C HIS A 12 -17.66 -2.33 -2.21
N VAL A 13 -17.98 -2.76 -3.44
CA VAL A 13 -16.99 -2.89 -4.52
C VAL A 13 -16.37 -1.53 -4.85
N ASN A 14 -17.19 -0.48 -4.95
CA ASN A 14 -16.69 0.88 -5.22
C ASN A 14 -15.85 1.44 -4.06
N GLU A 15 -16.27 1.18 -2.82
CA GLU A 15 -15.52 1.56 -1.61
C GLU A 15 -14.14 0.90 -1.57
N MET A 16 -14.05 -0.41 -1.86
CA MET A 16 -12.76 -1.09 -1.99
C MET A 16 -11.89 -0.46 -3.07
N ARG A 17 -12.46 -0.17 -4.25
CA ARG A 17 -11.72 0.46 -5.35
C ARG A 17 -11.14 1.81 -4.92
N PHE A 18 -11.96 2.63 -4.27
CA PHE A 18 -11.54 3.94 -3.78
C PHE A 18 -10.36 3.83 -2.81
N ILE A 19 -10.47 2.97 -1.80
CA ILE A 19 -9.42 2.81 -0.78
C ILE A 19 -8.13 2.21 -1.36
N HIS A 20 -8.22 1.27 -2.30
CA HIS A 20 -7.02 0.77 -2.99
C HIS A 20 -6.32 1.86 -3.80
N ASN A 21 -7.08 2.67 -4.55
CA ASN A 21 -6.50 3.78 -5.30
C ASN A 21 -5.89 4.85 -4.36
N GLU A 22 -6.56 5.14 -3.24
CA GLU A 22 -6.02 6.04 -2.22
C GLU A 22 -4.72 5.50 -1.64
N LYS A 23 -4.66 4.20 -1.32
CA LYS A 23 -3.43 3.55 -0.85
C LYS A 23 -2.30 3.67 -1.87
N ASP A 24 -2.56 3.28 -3.12
CA ASP A 24 -1.56 3.32 -4.20
C ASP A 24 -1.04 4.78 -4.39
N LEU A 25 -1.93 5.79 -4.35
CA LEU A 25 -1.56 7.21 -4.45
C LEU A 25 -0.69 7.66 -3.27
N ILE A 26 -1.02 7.27 -2.05
CA ILE A 26 -0.26 7.67 -0.86
C ILE A 26 1.11 6.98 -0.85
N GLU A 27 1.20 5.73 -1.33
CA GLU A 27 2.49 5.05 -1.52
C GLU A 27 3.36 5.81 -2.54
N GLU A 28 2.78 6.26 -3.65
CA GLU A 28 3.47 7.08 -4.66
C GLU A 28 3.96 8.42 -4.06
N ILE A 29 3.09 9.17 -3.37
CA ILE A 29 3.46 10.42 -2.68
C ILE A 29 4.62 10.18 -1.70
N ASN A 30 4.58 9.08 -0.94
CA ASN A 30 5.62 8.74 0.01
C ASN A 30 6.98 8.48 -0.65
N VAL A 31 6.98 7.85 -1.83
CA VAL A 31 8.19 7.59 -2.62
C VAL A 31 8.73 8.88 -3.22
N GLU A 32 7.87 9.70 -3.82
CA GLU A 32 8.28 10.97 -4.43
C GLU A 32 8.81 11.96 -3.38
N ALA A 33 8.13 12.08 -2.24
CA ALA A 33 8.53 12.96 -1.16
C ALA A 33 9.80 12.48 -0.43
N ALA A 34 10.19 11.22 -0.58
CA ALA A 34 11.35 10.66 0.12
C ALA A 34 12.66 11.37 -0.24
N THR A 35 12.87 11.65 -1.53
CA THR A 35 14.07 12.33 -2.01
C THR A 35 14.13 13.76 -1.47
N ALA A 36 13.05 14.52 -1.60
CA ALA A 36 12.99 15.89 -1.11
C ALA A 36 13.10 15.99 0.42
N PHE A 37 12.48 15.05 1.14
CA PHE A 37 12.63 14.92 2.60
C PHE A 37 14.08 14.70 2.99
N HIS A 38 14.78 13.79 2.30
CA HIS A 38 16.17 13.47 2.58
C HIS A 38 17.11 14.67 2.35
N GLU A 39 16.96 15.36 1.22
CA GLU A 39 17.73 16.57 0.93
C GLU A 39 17.51 17.65 1.99
N HIS A 40 16.25 17.87 2.41
CA HIS A 40 15.92 18.82 3.46
C HIS A 40 16.52 18.43 4.80
N PHE A 41 16.50 17.14 5.14
CA PHE A 41 17.12 16.60 6.35
C PHE A 41 18.63 16.84 6.37
N LEU A 42 19.34 16.57 5.27
CA LEU A 42 20.79 16.82 5.18
C LEU A 42 21.11 18.30 5.34
N ASN A 43 20.34 19.18 4.68
CA ASN A 43 20.49 20.62 4.80
C ASN A 43 20.23 21.11 6.23
N PHE A 44 19.20 20.58 6.89
CA PHE A 44 18.89 20.88 8.28
C PHE A 44 20.00 20.42 9.22
N ALA A 45 20.50 19.20 9.05
CA ALA A 45 21.61 18.67 9.84
C ALA A 45 22.90 19.50 9.64
N GLY A 46 23.18 19.93 8.41
CA GLY A 46 24.30 20.82 8.10
C GLY A 46 24.18 22.18 8.80
N ARG A 47 23.00 22.83 8.72
CA ARG A 47 22.73 24.11 9.41
C ARG A 47 22.94 24.03 10.93
N HIS A 48 22.65 22.87 11.52
CA HIS A 48 22.78 22.64 12.97
C HIS A 48 24.08 21.91 13.37
N ASN A 49 25.06 21.74 12.46
CA ASN A 49 26.33 21.05 12.69
C ASN A 49 26.16 19.64 13.30
N LEU A 50 25.13 18.91 12.90
CA LEU A 50 24.88 17.55 13.37
C LEU A 50 25.76 16.56 12.63
N ASN A 51 26.61 15.84 13.35
CA ASN A 51 27.37 14.73 12.79
C ASN A 51 26.50 13.45 12.78
N ILE A 52 25.71 13.27 11.72
CA ILE A 52 24.77 12.14 11.56
C ILE A 52 25.48 10.78 11.74
N LYS A 53 26.72 10.64 11.24
CA LYS A 53 27.49 9.38 11.34
C LYS A 53 27.80 9.03 12.79
N GLU A 54 28.20 10.00 13.59
CA GLU A 54 28.44 9.79 15.02
C GLU A 54 27.14 9.55 15.79
N LEU A 55 26.06 10.24 15.44
CA LEU A 55 24.74 10.07 16.06
C LEU A 55 24.16 8.68 15.80
N ASN A 56 24.31 8.16 14.58
CA ASN A 56 23.94 6.78 14.23
C ASN A 56 24.76 5.77 15.03
N LYS A 57 26.08 5.99 15.18
CA LYS A 57 26.95 5.10 15.95
C LYS A 57 26.58 5.09 17.44
N LYS A 58 26.27 6.25 18.03
CA LYS A 58 25.91 6.39 19.45
C LYS A 58 24.54 5.80 19.77
N ASN A 59 23.59 5.89 18.84
CA ASN A 59 22.21 5.44 19.04
C ASN A 59 21.91 4.11 18.34
N ARG A 60 22.93 3.35 17.95
CA ARG A 60 22.78 2.12 17.16
C ARG A 60 21.80 1.14 17.79
N ASP A 61 21.93 0.86 19.08
CA ASP A 61 21.06 -0.09 19.78
C ASP A 61 19.61 0.41 19.87
N HIS A 62 19.41 1.73 20.00
CA HIS A 62 18.07 2.35 20.01
C HIS A 62 17.44 2.30 18.61
N LEU A 63 18.22 2.56 17.56
CA LEU A 63 17.77 2.45 16.18
C LEU A 63 17.45 0.99 15.84
N ASP A 64 18.34 0.05 16.17
CA ASP A 64 18.13 -1.37 15.95
C ASP A 64 16.86 -1.84 16.68
N ASN A 65 16.59 -1.38 17.90
CA ASN A 65 15.33 -1.70 18.59
C ASN A 65 14.10 -1.02 17.95
N LEU A 66 14.21 0.24 17.52
CA LEU A 66 13.11 0.98 16.90
C LEU A 66 12.63 0.34 15.59
N TYR A 67 13.57 -0.23 14.82
CA TYR A 67 13.29 -0.84 13.53
C TYR A 67 13.11 -2.36 13.60
N ASN A 68 13.75 -3.09 14.52
CA ASN A 68 13.60 -4.56 14.64
C ASN A 68 12.45 -5.01 15.57
N ALA A 69 11.84 -4.13 16.36
CA ALA A 69 10.74 -4.49 17.27
C ALA A 69 9.41 -4.84 16.56
N ASP A 70 9.32 -4.63 15.24
CA ASP A 70 8.14 -4.94 14.46
C ASP A 70 8.57 -5.42 13.06
N PRO A 71 8.42 -6.71 12.72
CA PRO A 71 8.84 -7.24 11.41
C PRO A 71 8.05 -6.68 10.22
N SER A 72 6.99 -5.89 10.48
CA SER A 72 6.27 -5.12 9.45
C SER A 72 6.85 -3.71 9.22
N LYS A 73 7.85 -3.30 10.00
CA LYS A 73 8.54 -2.00 9.88
C LYS A 73 9.86 -2.18 9.12
N ILE A 74 10.03 -1.33 8.11
CA ILE A 74 11.16 -1.26 7.19
C ILE A 74 12.48 -1.07 7.97
N LEU A 75 13.57 -1.65 7.46
CA LEU A 75 14.92 -1.61 8.02
C LEU A 75 15.37 -0.17 8.38
N PRO A 76 16.29 -0.02 9.36
CA PRO A 76 16.90 1.28 9.63
C PRO A 76 17.50 1.83 8.33
N PRO A 77 17.23 3.09 7.96
CA PRO A 77 17.90 3.72 6.84
C PRO A 77 19.41 3.68 7.08
N ASN A 78 20.13 2.89 6.29
CA ASN A 78 21.57 2.96 6.25
C ASN A 78 21.96 4.25 5.51
N PHE A 79 21.95 5.37 6.23
CA PHE A 79 22.29 6.70 5.73
C PHE A 79 23.71 6.80 5.12
N SER A 80 24.52 5.73 5.20
CA SER A 80 25.88 5.67 4.67
C SER A 80 25.94 5.45 3.15
N ASP A 81 24.97 4.74 2.55
CA ASP A 81 25.11 4.12 1.22
C ASP A 81 23.95 4.44 0.24
N LEU A 82 23.28 5.58 0.38
CA LEU A 82 22.11 5.94 -0.44
C LEU A 82 22.45 6.80 -1.66
N SER A 83 23.37 6.34 -2.51
CA SER A 83 23.60 6.92 -3.84
C SER A 83 22.71 6.29 -4.94
N GLY A 84 21.79 5.39 -4.59
CA GLY A 84 20.99 4.65 -5.57
C GLY A 84 19.57 4.33 -5.13
N SER A 85 18.61 5.09 -5.66
CA SER A 85 17.28 4.64 -6.14
C SER A 85 16.31 3.85 -5.24
N GLN A 86 16.59 3.58 -3.96
CA GLN A 86 15.62 2.91 -3.07
C GLN A 86 15.56 3.61 -1.71
N CYS A 87 14.90 4.77 -1.68
CA CYS A 87 14.49 5.39 -0.42
C CYS A 87 13.17 4.73 0.02
N GLU A 88 13.28 3.58 0.70
CA GLU A 88 12.14 2.97 1.36
C GLU A 88 11.57 3.94 2.41
N ALA A 89 10.24 4.02 2.48
CA ALA A 89 9.52 5.02 3.27
C ALA A 89 9.98 5.07 4.74
N LEU A 90 10.47 6.23 5.18
CA LEU A 90 10.86 6.48 6.58
C LEU A 90 9.61 6.53 7.47
N ILE A 91 9.49 5.59 8.41
CA ILE A 91 8.41 5.57 9.42
C ILE A 91 9.11 5.36 10.77
N PRO A 92 8.93 6.23 11.80
CA PRO A 92 7.60 6.47 12.39
C PRO A 92 7.30 7.84 13.03
N TYR A 93 6.03 8.28 13.14
CA TYR A 93 5.48 8.66 14.46
C TYR A 93 4.05 8.12 14.57
N GLN A 94 3.81 7.26 15.56
CA GLN A 94 2.48 6.87 16.01
C GLN A 94 2.20 7.58 17.34
N PRO A 95 1.23 8.52 17.43
CA PRO A 95 0.53 8.70 18.69
C PRO A 95 -0.19 7.37 19.04
N PRO A 96 -0.40 7.05 20.32
CA PRO A 96 -0.99 5.77 20.72
C PRO A 96 -2.32 5.57 20.01
N SER A 97 -2.34 4.64 19.05
CA SER A 97 -3.58 4.19 18.42
C SER A 97 -4.32 3.33 19.42
N GLU A 98 -5.55 3.70 19.78
CA GLU A 98 -6.46 2.85 20.57
C GLU A 98 -6.82 1.54 19.87
N ASN A 99 -6.47 1.39 18.57
CA ASN A 99 -6.67 0.18 17.81
C ASN A 99 -5.34 -0.26 17.18
N PRO A 100 -4.65 -1.30 17.71
CA PRO A 100 -3.44 -1.81 17.08
C PRO A 100 -3.76 -2.26 15.64
N PRO A 101 -2.81 -2.14 14.69
CA PRO A 101 -2.94 -2.84 13.42
C PRO A 101 -3.17 -4.33 13.74
N PRO A 102 -4.01 -5.06 13.00
CA PRO A 102 -4.28 -6.46 13.31
C PRO A 102 -2.97 -7.25 13.17
N SER A 103 -2.28 -7.49 14.29
CA SER A 103 -1.14 -8.39 14.33
C SER A 103 -1.68 -9.81 14.21
N GLU A 104 -1.15 -10.56 13.24
CA GLU A 104 -1.62 -11.87 12.79
C GLU A 104 -3.02 -11.85 12.17
N TYR A 105 -3.05 -11.71 10.84
CA TYR A 105 -4.25 -11.90 10.04
C TYR A 105 -4.60 -13.40 9.98
N GLU A 106 -5.34 -13.91 10.96
CA GLU A 106 -5.96 -15.22 10.82
C GLU A 106 -6.95 -15.19 9.64
N MET A 107 -6.65 -15.96 8.59
CA MET A 107 -7.56 -16.15 7.48
C MET A 107 -8.83 -16.82 7.99
N THR A 108 -9.93 -16.07 7.95
CA THR A 108 -11.25 -16.61 8.27
C THR A 108 -11.72 -17.56 7.19
N GLN A 109 -12.63 -18.46 7.52
CA GLN A 109 -13.28 -19.33 6.54
C GLN A 109 -13.91 -18.53 5.37
N ASP A 110 -14.46 -17.35 5.67
CA ASP A 110 -14.98 -16.42 4.66
C ASP A 110 -13.86 -15.92 3.71
N ASP A 111 -12.63 -15.67 4.20
CA ASP A 111 -11.48 -15.25 3.38
C ASP A 111 -11.10 -16.33 2.35
N ILE A 112 -11.05 -17.60 2.79
CA ILE A 112 -10.73 -18.76 1.94
C ILE A 112 -11.81 -18.96 0.86
N GLU A 113 -13.08 -18.95 1.27
CA GLU A 113 -14.20 -19.18 0.35
C GLU A 113 -14.32 -18.06 -0.68
N VAL A 114 -14.09 -16.82 -0.28
CA VAL A 114 -14.08 -15.67 -1.20
C VAL A 114 -12.91 -15.77 -2.17
N HIS A 115 -11.69 -16.02 -1.69
CA HIS A 115 -10.52 -16.19 -2.56
C HIS A 115 -10.70 -17.33 -3.58
N GLU A 116 -11.20 -18.48 -3.16
CA GLU A 116 -11.50 -19.60 -4.06
C GLU A 116 -12.60 -19.26 -5.08
N SER A 117 -13.60 -18.47 -4.69
CA SER A 117 -14.63 -18.01 -5.62
C SER A 117 -14.08 -17.09 -6.72
N PHE A 118 -13.15 -16.20 -6.36
CA PHE A 118 -12.46 -15.33 -7.31
C PHE A 118 -11.41 -16.07 -8.13
N ARG A 119 -10.73 -17.06 -7.56
CA ARG A 119 -9.83 -17.96 -8.30
C ARG A 119 -10.58 -18.73 -9.39
N LYS A 120 -11.80 -19.19 -9.11
CA LYS A 120 -12.67 -19.81 -10.13
C LYS A 120 -13.10 -18.81 -11.20
N LEU A 121 -13.37 -17.55 -10.82
CA LEU A 121 -13.66 -16.49 -11.78
C LEU A 121 -12.46 -16.19 -12.67
N PHE A 122 -11.27 -16.06 -12.09
CA PHE A 122 -10.02 -15.90 -12.81
C PHE A 122 -9.78 -17.04 -13.80
N LYS A 123 -9.98 -18.30 -13.41
CA LYS A 123 -9.87 -19.44 -14.35
C LYS A 123 -10.82 -19.30 -15.55
N LYS A 124 -12.03 -18.79 -15.37
CA LYS A 124 -12.97 -18.52 -16.47
C LYS A 124 -12.51 -17.37 -17.37
N LEU A 125 -11.94 -16.31 -16.77
CA LEU A 125 -11.35 -15.18 -17.49
C LEU A 125 -10.12 -15.62 -18.29
N ALA A 126 -9.20 -16.32 -17.65
CA ALA A 126 -8.03 -16.96 -18.23
C ALA A 126 -8.41 -17.80 -19.45
N MET A 127 -9.42 -18.67 -19.35
CA MET A 127 -9.87 -19.47 -20.49
C MET A 127 -10.38 -18.66 -21.70
N ARG A 128 -10.68 -17.38 -21.55
CA ARG A 128 -11.07 -16.48 -22.66
C ARG A 128 -9.93 -15.59 -23.13
N LEU A 129 -9.04 -15.21 -22.22
CA LEU A 129 -7.95 -14.26 -22.45
C LEU A 129 -6.58 -14.91 -22.68
N HIS A 130 -6.46 -16.24 -22.53
CA HIS A 130 -5.17 -16.92 -22.59
C HIS A 130 -4.46 -16.71 -23.94
N PRO A 131 -3.14 -16.43 -23.94
CA PRO A 131 -2.37 -16.20 -25.17
C PRO A 131 -2.44 -17.36 -26.17
N ASP A 132 -2.55 -18.59 -25.67
CA ASP A 132 -2.64 -19.81 -26.50
C ASP A 132 -3.97 -19.96 -27.26
N LYS A 133 -4.99 -19.16 -26.92
CA LYS A 133 -6.27 -19.10 -27.65
C LYS A 133 -6.35 -17.97 -28.66
N ILE A 134 -5.24 -17.24 -28.87
CA ILE A 134 -5.09 -16.29 -29.97
C ILE A 134 -4.98 -17.14 -31.26
N ASN A 135 -6.13 -17.65 -31.73
CA ASN A 135 -6.23 -18.27 -33.04
C ASN A 135 -5.74 -17.28 -34.10
N HIS A 136 -5.23 -17.79 -35.22
CA HIS A 136 -4.77 -17.02 -36.40
C HIS A 136 -5.80 -16.01 -37.00
N ALA A 137 -6.99 -15.86 -36.42
CA ALA A 137 -8.04 -14.93 -36.81
C ALA A 137 -8.09 -13.63 -35.96
N VAL A 138 -7.25 -13.51 -34.94
CA VAL A 138 -7.18 -12.35 -34.05
C VAL A 138 -6.07 -11.42 -34.54
N THR A 139 -6.39 -10.15 -34.82
CA THR A 139 -5.38 -9.13 -35.18
C THR A 139 -4.32 -9.06 -34.08
N ILE A 140 -3.05 -8.82 -34.44
CA ILE A 140 -1.93 -8.69 -33.50
C ILE A 140 -2.30 -7.80 -32.30
N GLU A 141 -2.99 -6.68 -32.56
CA GLU A 141 -3.47 -5.74 -31.55
C GLU A 141 -4.41 -6.35 -30.50
N GLN A 142 -5.37 -7.17 -30.94
CA GLN A 142 -6.32 -7.86 -30.04
C GLN A 142 -5.63 -8.97 -29.23
N GLY A 143 -4.61 -9.60 -29.81
CA GLY A 143 -3.75 -10.55 -29.08
C GLY A 143 -2.97 -9.87 -27.95
N MET A 144 -2.41 -8.69 -28.22
CA MET A 144 -1.72 -7.89 -27.21
C MET A 144 -2.65 -7.39 -26.11
N GLU A 145 -3.88 -6.95 -26.46
CA GLU A 145 -4.88 -6.56 -25.46
C GLU A 145 -5.26 -7.74 -24.56
N ASN A 146 -5.48 -8.94 -25.12
CA ASN A 146 -5.82 -10.13 -24.34
C ASN A 146 -4.70 -10.52 -23.36
N ILE A 147 -3.43 -10.44 -23.80
CA ILE A 147 -2.27 -10.69 -22.92
C ILE A 147 -2.22 -9.66 -21.79
N LYS A 148 -2.46 -8.39 -22.09
CA LYS A 148 -2.50 -7.31 -21.09
C LYS A 148 -3.60 -7.57 -20.06
N LEU A 149 -4.83 -7.86 -20.51
CA LEU A 149 -5.96 -8.15 -19.63
C LEU A 149 -5.74 -9.43 -18.81
N PHE A 150 -5.04 -10.43 -19.37
CA PHE A 150 -4.67 -11.64 -18.64
C PHE A 150 -3.68 -11.33 -17.51
N LYS A 151 -2.64 -10.54 -17.79
CA LYS A 151 -1.65 -10.12 -16.79
C LYS A 151 -2.32 -9.31 -15.67
N GLU A 152 -3.15 -8.34 -16.05
CA GLU A 152 -3.94 -7.52 -15.10
C GLU A 152 -4.84 -8.40 -14.22
N ALA A 153 -5.52 -9.40 -14.79
CA ALA A 153 -6.33 -10.34 -14.02
C ALA A 153 -5.49 -11.21 -13.07
N SER A 154 -4.29 -11.61 -13.47
CA SER A 154 -3.40 -12.41 -12.63
C SER A 154 -2.92 -11.59 -11.43
N GLU A 155 -2.39 -10.39 -11.69
CA GLU A 155 -1.94 -9.47 -10.65
C GLU A 155 -3.08 -9.08 -9.70
N ALA A 156 -4.31 -8.92 -10.21
CA ALA A 156 -5.48 -8.64 -9.39
C ALA A 156 -5.83 -9.79 -8.44
N LEU A 157 -5.62 -11.05 -8.85
CA LEU A 157 -5.87 -12.20 -7.99
C LEU A 157 -4.82 -12.29 -6.87
N ASP A 158 -3.55 -12.10 -7.22
CA ASP A 158 -2.42 -12.18 -6.29
C ASP A 158 -2.47 -11.07 -5.24
N ASN A 159 -2.75 -9.83 -5.68
CA ASN A 159 -2.87 -8.66 -4.80
C ASN A 159 -4.25 -8.52 -4.14
N LYS A 160 -5.13 -9.51 -4.29
CA LYS A 160 -6.52 -9.51 -3.77
C LYS A 160 -7.36 -8.30 -4.23
N LYS A 161 -6.98 -7.64 -5.33
CA LYS A 161 -7.72 -6.54 -5.99
C LYS A 161 -8.90 -7.11 -6.81
N TYR A 162 -9.78 -7.88 -6.16
CA TYR A 162 -10.84 -8.64 -6.84
C TYR A 162 -11.87 -7.79 -7.60
N PHE A 163 -11.97 -6.49 -7.31
CA PHE A 163 -12.83 -5.57 -8.07
C PHE A 163 -12.44 -5.50 -9.55
N ILE A 164 -11.14 -5.66 -9.88
CA ILE A 164 -10.65 -5.72 -11.26
C ILE A 164 -11.18 -6.99 -11.95
N LEU A 165 -11.18 -8.13 -11.26
CA LEU A 165 -11.75 -9.38 -11.79
C LEU A 165 -13.26 -9.26 -12.06
N LEU A 166 -13.98 -8.51 -11.23
CA LEU A 166 -15.40 -8.23 -11.42
C LEU A 166 -15.66 -7.36 -12.66
N ASP A 167 -14.87 -6.30 -12.85
CA ASP A 167 -14.95 -5.43 -14.02
C ASP A 167 -14.68 -6.20 -15.32
N LEU A 168 -13.63 -7.04 -15.32
CA LEU A 168 -13.29 -7.89 -16.47
C LEU A 168 -14.39 -8.92 -16.74
N ALA A 169 -15.00 -9.49 -15.70
CA ALA A 169 -16.11 -10.41 -15.84
C ALA A 169 -17.34 -9.72 -16.45
N GLU A 170 -17.63 -8.48 -16.08
CA GLU A 170 -18.71 -7.68 -16.68
C GLU A 170 -18.41 -7.36 -18.15
N LYS A 171 -17.19 -6.89 -18.47
CA LYS A 171 -16.72 -6.59 -19.85
C LYS A 171 -16.85 -7.82 -20.76
N LEU A 172 -16.47 -9.00 -20.27
CA LEU A 172 -16.48 -10.25 -21.02
C LEU A 172 -17.78 -11.06 -20.88
N LYS A 173 -18.79 -10.50 -20.18
CA LYS A 173 -20.09 -11.14 -19.90
C LYS A 173 -19.96 -12.54 -19.29
N ILE A 174 -18.99 -12.73 -18.39
CA ILE A 174 -18.76 -13.99 -17.67
C ILE A 174 -19.61 -14.03 -16.40
N THR A 175 -20.25 -15.17 -16.16
CA THR A 175 -21.08 -15.38 -14.96
C THR A 175 -20.22 -15.50 -13.70
N GLN A 176 -20.43 -14.59 -12.75
CA GLN A 176 -19.82 -14.59 -11.41
C GLN A 176 -20.53 -15.52 -10.43
N SER A 177 -19.82 -15.94 -9.37
CA SER A 177 -20.39 -16.70 -8.27
C SER A 177 -21.34 -15.83 -7.44
N ARG A 178 -22.44 -16.42 -6.95
CA ARG A 178 -23.52 -15.69 -6.25
C ARG A 178 -23.33 -15.59 -4.73
N ASN A 179 -22.11 -15.75 -4.21
CA ASN A 179 -21.77 -15.66 -2.78
C ASN A 179 -21.66 -14.21 -2.29
N TYR A 180 -22.62 -13.34 -2.67
CA TYR A 180 -22.57 -11.91 -2.40
C TYR A 180 -22.54 -11.54 -0.92
N LYS A 181 -23.14 -12.36 -0.04
CA LYS A 181 -23.12 -12.12 1.42
C LYS A 181 -21.71 -12.30 1.98
N GLN A 182 -21.05 -13.40 1.63
CA GLN A 182 -19.65 -13.67 2.00
C GLN A 182 -18.72 -12.61 1.43
N GLN A 183 -18.85 -12.30 0.14
CA GLN A 183 -18.09 -11.22 -0.49
C GLN A 183 -18.29 -9.89 0.23
N THR A 184 -19.53 -9.54 0.61
CA THR A 184 -19.81 -8.29 1.33
C THR A 184 -19.18 -8.24 2.71
N ARG A 185 -19.20 -9.34 3.47
CA ARG A 185 -18.53 -9.41 4.77
C ARG A 185 -17.03 -9.27 4.63
N TRP A 186 -16.46 -10.00 3.67
CA TRP A 186 -15.04 -9.94 3.33
C TRP A 186 -14.61 -8.52 2.93
N MET A 187 -15.32 -7.88 1.99
CA MET A 187 -15.02 -6.51 1.55
C MET A 187 -15.01 -5.51 2.71
N LYS A 188 -15.96 -5.61 3.65
CA LYS A 188 -15.98 -4.74 4.83
C LYS A 188 -14.77 -4.92 5.74
N LYS A 189 -14.31 -6.17 5.93
CA LYS A 189 -13.11 -6.47 6.73
C LYS A 189 -11.87 -5.92 6.02
N GLU A 190 -11.78 -6.15 4.71
CA GLU A 190 -10.64 -5.70 3.90
C GLU A 190 -10.54 -4.17 3.81
N VAL A 191 -11.67 -3.46 3.63
CA VAL A 191 -11.71 -1.99 3.65
C VAL A 191 -11.16 -1.47 4.97
N LYS A 192 -11.62 -1.99 6.12
CA LYS A 192 -11.12 -1.54 7.43
C LYS A 192 -9.62 -1.78 7.60
N ARG A 193 -9.11 -2.91 7.08
CA ARG A 193 -7.69 -3.24 7.09
C ARG A 193 -6.90 -2.23 6.25
N LEU A 194 -7.34 -1.98 5.01
CA LEU A 194 -6.71 -1.03 4.10
C LEU A 194 -6.79 0.41 4.60
N GLU A 195 -7.88 0.82 5.24
CA GLU A 195 -7.96 2.12 5.92
C GLU A 195 -6.92 2.23 7.05
N GLY A 196 -6.61 1.12 7.73
CA GLY A 196 -5.51 1.04 8.69
C GLY A 196 -4.16 1.28 8.03
N ASP A 197 -3.88 0.58 6.93
CA ASP A 197 -2.67 0.77 6.13
C ASP A 197 -2.56 2.23 5.66
N VAL A 198 -3.62 2.78 5.07
CA VAL A 198 -3.69 4.17 4.58
C VAL A 198 -3.38 5.16 5.70
N ARG A 199 -3.99 4.99 6.89
CA ARG A 199 -3.69 5.84 8.05
C ARG A 199 -2.22 5.74 8.45
N GLN A 200 -1.65 4.54 8.44
CA GLN A 200 -0.24 4.35 8.74
C GLN A 200 0.66 5.06 7.72
N HIS A 201 0.37 4.92 6.43
CA HIS A 201 1.14 5.59 5.37
C HIS A 201 1.00 7.13 5.41
N LYS A 202 -0.16 7.68 5.80
CA LYS A 202 -0.35 9.13 6.01
C LYS A 202 0.38 9.65 7.26
N SER A 203 0.64 8.80 8.24
CA SER A 203 1.41 9.16 9.44
C SER A 203 2.93 9.11 9.25
N SER A 204 3.40 8.76 8.05
CA SER A 204 4.83 8.77 7.74
C SER A 204 5.38 10.20 7.71
N TYR A 205 6.68 10.33 7.96
CA TYR A 205 7.34 11.63 7.84
C TYR A 205 7.35 12.14 6.40
N ASN A 206 7.49 11.23 5.41
CA ASN A 206 7.48 11.60 3.99
C ASN A 206 6.15 12.22 3.57
N TYR A 207 5.02 11.61 3.98
CA TYR A 207 3.70 12.12 3.68
C TYR A 207 3.47 13.47 4.36
N ILE A 208 3.76 13.57 5.67
CA ILE A 208 3.60 14.84 6.41
C ILE A 208 4.47 15.94 5.80
N PHE A 209 5.68 15.60 5.33
CA PHE A 209 6.57 16.53 4.65
C PHE A 209 6.00 17.03 3.31
N SER A 210 5.33 16.15 2.55
CA SER A 210 4.67 16.54 1.29
C SER A 210 3.52 17.53 1.51
N GLU A 211 2.87 17.47 2.67
CA GLU A 211 1.76 18.36 3.05
C GLU A 211 2.24 19.65 3.73
N CYS A 212 3.56 19.84 3.93
CA CYS A 212 4.10 21.07 4.53
C CYS A 212 4.20 22.19 3.48
N ASP A 213 3.47 23.28 3.71
CA ASP A 213 3.41 24.43 2.80
C ASP A 213 4.64 25.33 2.87
N ASN A 214 5.42 25.28 3.96
CA ASN A 214 6.55 26.18 4.18
C ASN A 214 7.74 25.51 4.90
N ASP A 215 8.90 26.15 4.77
CA ASP A 215 10.17 25.64 5.33
C ASP A 215 10.16 25.57 6.86
N GLN A 216 9.38 26.41 7.55
CA GLN A 216 9.26 26.37 9.00
C GLN A 216 8.56 25.09 9.48
N GLN A 217 7.50 24.67 8.79
CA GLN A 217 6.82 23.40 9.06
C GLN A 217 7.73 22.21 8.79
N LYS A 218 8.49 22.25 7.68
CA LYS A 218 9.47 21.22 7.35
C LYS A 218 10.58 21.13 8.41
N ASP A 219 11.09 22.26 8.88
CA ASP A 219 12.11 22.31 9.93
C ASP A 219 11.57 21.78 11.27
N ASN A 220 10.33 22.10 11.63
CA ASN A 220 9.68 21.53 12.82
C ASN A 220 9.52 20.01 12.70
N LEU A 221 9.19 19.52 11.51
CA LEU A 221 9.11 18.09 11.22
C LEU A 221 10.48 17.42 11.38
N MET A 222 11.56 18.05 10.90
CA MET A 222 12.93 17.57 11.11
C MET A 222 13.31 17.49 12.58
N LYS A 223 12.91 18.48 13.39
CA LYS A 223 13.14 18.47 14.84
C LYS A 223 12.46 17.27 15.49
N SER A 224 11.20 16.99 15.16
CA SER A 224 10.48 15.82 15.65
C SER A 224 11.14 14.51 15.22
N PHE A 225 11.57 14.42 13.95
CA PHE A 225 12.28 13.27 13.41
C PHE A 225 13.60 13.00 14.16
N ILE A 226 14.41 14.03 14.35
CA ILE A 226 15.70 13.94 15.06
C ILE A 226 15.50 13.63 16.54
N LEU A 227 14.52 14.24 17.19
CA LEU A 227 14.17 13.92 18.57
C LEU A 227 13.79 12.45 18.71
N GLN A 228 13.07 11.90 17.73
CA GLN A 228 12.65 10.51 17.80
C GLN A 228 13.81 9.53 17.60
N LEU A 229 14.67 9.79 16.61
CA LEU A 229 15.80 8.93 16.25
C LEU A 229 16.96 9.03 17.24
N PHE A 230 17.32 10.24 17.65
CA PHE A 230 18.54 10.50 18.40
C PHE A 230 18.29 11.01 19.82
N LYS A 231 17.02 11.25 20.21
CA LYS A 231 16.65 11.82 21.52
C LYS A 231 17.29 13.20 21.78
N ILE A 232 17.61 13.93 20.71
CA ILE A 232 18.21 15.27 20.77
C ILE A 232 17.13 16.32 20.51
N GLN A 233 17.07 17.33 21.36
CA GLN A 233 16.27 18.52 21.11
C GLN A 233 17.12 19.58 20.40
N ILE A 234 16.65 20.03 19.26
CA ILE A 234 17.29 21.09 18.48
C ILE A 234 16.46 22.37 18.68
N PRO A 235 17.10 23.48 19.10
CA PRO A 235 16.42 24.75 19.34
C PRO A 235 15.76 25.31 18.08
#